data_AF-A0A9D4ZUL1-F1
#
_entry.id   AF-A0A9D4ZUL1-F1
#
_cell.length_a   1.000
_cell.length_b   1.000
_cell.length_c   1.000
_cell.angle_alpha   90.00
_cell.angle_beta   90.00
_cell.angle_gamma   90.00
#
_symmetry.space_group_name_H-M   'P 1'
#
loop_
_entity.id
_entity.type
_entity.pdbx_description
1 polymer ?
#
loop_
_entity_poly.entity_id
_entity_poly.type
_entity_poly.pdbx_seq_one_letter_code
_entity_poly.pdbx_strand_id
1 'polypeptide(L)'
;MKMFIRALQESDNSIFQGRLLHVMPAIPRRSNNEENNVSKDQGTKTLKQRREEERKAAEASGDTRAWNSLFMRPDTIVENVARKYGVSKSDLLDREADDLAVRIALGETQVISETKNAFKKAGVNVEALEELAKGKVDALKEVTM
;
A
#
# COMPACT_ATOMS: atom_id res chain seq x y z
N MET A 1 -6.71 37.51 26.45
CA MET A 1 -7.93 37.58 25.61
C MET A 1 -7.97 38.81 24.70
N LYS A 2 -7.63 40.02 25.16
CA LYS A 2 -7.64 41.25 24.33
C LYS A 2 -6.71 41.24 23.09
N MET A 3 -5.57 40.55 23.16
CA MET A 3 -4.61 40.45 22.04
C MET A 3 -5.17 39.67 20.83
N PHE A 4 -5.96 38.61 21.06
CA PHE A 4 -6.52 37.78 19.98
C PHE A 4 -7.59 38.54 19.17
N ILE A 5 -8.44 39.30 19.86
CA ILE A 5 -9.49 40.11 19.22
C ILE A 5 -8.86 41.17 18.30
N ARG A 6 -7.79 41.80 18.78
CA ARG A 6 -7.04 42.80 18.00
C ARG A 6 -6.36 42.19 16.77
N ALA A 7 -5.70 41.04 16.93
CA ALA A 7 -5.06 40.35 15.81
C ALA A 7 -6.07 39.89 14.75
N LEU A 8 -7.24 39.40 15.16
CA LEU A 8 -8.33 39.03 14.25
C LEU A 8 -8.80 40.25 13.44
N GLN A 9 -9.04 41.38 14.11
CA GLN A 9 -9.54 42.59 13.47
C GLN A 9 -8.51 43.28 12.55
N GLU A 10 -7.22 43.21 12.88
CA GLU A 10 -6.15 43.81 12.07
C GLU A 10 -5.68 42.91 10.91
N SER A 11 -5.76 41.58 11.07
CA SER A 11 -5.23 40.63 10.09
C SER A 11 -6.30 40.09 9.12
N ASP A 12 -7.57 40.04 9.55
CA ASP A 12 -8.67 39.64 8.67
C ASP A 12 -8.91 40.71 7.60
N ASN A 13 -9.05 40.29 6.35
CA ASN A 13 -9.14 41.13 5.15
C ASN A 13 -7.88 41.97 4.84
N SER A 14 -6.72 41.61 5.42
CA SER A 14 -5.45 42.16 5.00
C SER A 14 -4.95 41.51 3.71
N ILE A 15 -4.21 42.27 2.89
CA ILE A 15 -3.56 41.73 1.68
C ILE A 15 -2.21 41.14 2.07
N PHE A 16 -2.03 39.84 1.81
CA PHE A 16 -0.78 39.14 1.98
C PHE A 16 -0.40 38.46 0.66
N GLN A 17 0.76 38.84 0.11
CA GLN A 17 1.28 38.29 -1.15
C GLN A 17 0.26 38.32 -2.31
N GLY A 18 -0.46 39.44 -2.44
CA GLY A 18 -1.45 39.64 -3.50
C GLY A 18 -2.77 38.87 -3.30
N ARG A 19 -3.01 38.30 -2.11
CA ARG A 19 -4.27 37.61 -1.77
C ARG A 19 -4.87 38.20 -0.50
N LEU A 20 -6.19 38.14 -0.40
CA LEU A 20 -6.91 38.55 0.80
C LEU A 20 -6.86 37.43 1.84
N LEU A 21 -6.36 37.72 3.04
CA LEU A 21 -6.41 36.78 4.16
C LEU A 21 -7.77 36.82 4.82
N HIS A 22 -8.39 35.65 5.02
CA HIS A 22 -9.56 35.50 5.89
C HIS A 22 -9.18 34.70 7.14
N VAL A 23 -9.30 35.31 8.31
CA VAL A 23 -8.90 34.72 9.60
C VAL A 23 -10.17 34.43 10.41
N MET A 24 -10.32 33.19 10.86
CA MET A 24 -11.43 32.75 11.71
C MET A 24 -10.91 32.13 13.01
N PRO A 25 -11.68 32.19 14.11
CA PRO A 25 -11.33 31.49 15.35
C PRO A 25 -11.23 29.98 15.10
N ALA A 26 -10.19 29.37 15.66
CA ALA A 26 -10.02 27.92 15.58
C ALA A 26 -11.12 27.22 16.39
N ILE A 27 -11.72 26.17 15.82
CA ILE A 27 -12.61 25.28 16.55
C ILE A 27 -11.73 24.52 17.56
N PRO A 28 -12.01 24.59 18.88
CA PRO A 28 -11.24 23.85 19.86
C PRO A 28 -11.34 22.37 19.53
N ARG A 29 -10.19 21.70 19.38
CA ARG A 29 -10.18 20.25 19.27
C ARG A 29 -10.81 19.69 20.54
N ARG A 30 -11.80 18.82 20.38
CA ARG A 30 -12.29 18.00 21.50
C ARG A 30 -11.06 17.34 22.11
N SER A 31 -10.80 17.60 23.39
CA SER A 31 -9.80 16.83 24.11
C SER A 31 -10.19 15.36 23.96
N ASN A 32 -9.22 14.48 23.72
CA ASN A 32 -9.40 13.05 23.45
C ASN A 32 -10.04 12.26 24.61
N ASN A 33 -10.75 12.91 25.54
CA ASN A 33 -11.26 12.33 26.76
C ASN A 33 -12.76 12.05 26.75
N GLU A 34 -13.55 12.59 25.82
CA GLU A 34 -15.02 12.39 25.83
C GLU A 34 -15.58 11.53 24.68
N GLU A 35 -14.72 10.99 23.81
CA GLU A 35 -15.13 10.03 22.77
C GLU A 35 -14.68 8.58 23.07
N ASN A 36 -14.39 8.28 24.35
CA ASN A 36 -13.97 6.96 24.83
C ASN A 36 -15.15 6.06 25.24
N ASN A 37 -16.22 6.00 24.45
CA ASN A 37 -17.27 4.98 24.60
C ASN A 37 -17.55 4.18 23.31
N VAL A 38 -16.57 4.16 22.40
CA VAL A 38 -16.48 3.10 21.40
C VAL A 38 -15.07 2.51 21.48
N SER A 39 -14.97 1.41 22.21
CA SER A 39 -13.86 0.45 22.14
C SER A 39 -12.47 0.99 22.54
N LYS A 40 -12.18 0.94 23.85
CA LYS A 40 -10.86 1.17 24.47
C LYS A 40 -9.70 0.32 23.93
N ASP A 41 -9.93 -0.57 22.96
CA ASP A 41 -8.94 -1.51 22.44
C ASP A 41 -8.25 -1.03 21.13
N GLN A 42 -8.71 0.08 20.54
CA GLN A 42 -8.14 0.62 19.30
C GLN A 42 -7.37 1.94 19.45
N GLY A 43 -7.36 2.55 20.64
CA GLY A 43 -6.70 3.85 20.87
C GLY A 43 -5.19 3.78 21.11
N THR A 44 -4.62 2.61 21.39
CA THR A 44 -3.21 2.42 21.78
C THR A 44 -2.31 1.92 20.66
N LYS A 45 -2.88 1.53 19.52
CA LYS A 45 -2.15 0.86 18.44
C LYS A 45 -1.71 1.87 17.40
N THR A 46 -0.43 1.85 17.07
CA THR A 46 0.12 2.62 15.95
C THR A 46 -0.57 2.22 14.64
N LEU A 47 -0.61 3.11 13.65
CA LEU A 47 -1.19 2.81 12.33
C LEU A 47 -0.63 1.52 11.72
N LYS A 48 0.65 1.21 11.99
CA LYS A 48 1.30 -0.04 11.58
C LYS A 48 0.69 -1.27 12.27
N GLN A 49 0.55 -1.22 13.59
CA GLN A 49 -0.05 -2.32 14.37
C GLN A 49 -1.51 -2.55 13.98
N ARG A 50 -2.28 -1.46 13.79
CA ARG A 50 -3.67 -1.55 13.34
C ARG A 50 -3.80 -2.23 11.97
N ARG A 51 -2.97 -1.83 11.00
CA ARG A 51 -2.95 -2.46 9.66
C ARG A 51 -2.55 -3.93 9.70
N GLU A 52 -1.61 -4.28 10.57
CA GLU A 52 -1.19 -5.67 10.72
C GLU A 52 -2.29 -6.55 11.33
N GLU A 53 -3.01 -6.04 12.32
CA GLU A 53 -4.16 -6.73 12.91
C GLU A 53 -5.33 -6.84 11.94
N GLU A 54 -5.63 -5.78 11.19
CA GLU A 54 -6.63 -5.81 10.12
C GLU A 54 -6.26 -6.86 9.07
N ARG A 55 -4.98 -6.96 8.68
CA ARG A 55 -4.50 -8.01 7.76
C ARG A 55 -4.66 -9.41 8.38
N LYS A 56 -4.23 -9.62 9.62
CA LYS A 56 -4.35 -10.92 10.31
C LYS A 56 -5.80 -11.34 10.50
N ALA A 57 -6.69 -10.39 10.78
CA ALA A 57 -8.12 -10.65 10.91
C ALA A 57 -8.75 -11.04 9.57
N ALA A 58 -8.38 -10.35 8.48
CA ALA A 58 -8.81 -10.70 7.12
C ALA A 58 -8.31 -12.08 6.68
N GLU A 59 -7.05 -12.40 7.01
CA GLU A 59 -6.47 -13.74 6.79
C GLU A 59 -7.24 -14.82 7.57
N ALA A 60 -7.58 -14.56 8.84
CA ALA A 60 -8.35 -15.47 9.67
C ALA A 60 -9.80 -15.66 9.19
N SER A 61 -10.39 -14.67 8.52
CA SER A 61 -11.70 -14.78 7.87
C SER A 61 -11.66 -15.45 6.49
N GLY A 62 -10.49 -15.91 6.05
CA GLY A 62 -10.33 -16.59 4.77
C GLY A 62 -10.15 -15.65 3.56
N ASP A 63 -9.98 -14.35 3.79
CA ASP A 63 -9.70 -13.40 2.71
C ASP A 63 -8.24 -13.53 2.26
N THR A 64 -8.04 -14.36 1.25
CA THR A 64 -6.73 -14.60 0.63
C THR A 64 -6.37 -13.56 -0.43
N ARG A 65 -7.21 -12.53 -0.67
CA ARG A 65 -6.92 -11.45 -1.64
C ARG A 65 -5.63 -10.71 -1.35
N ALA A 66 -5.22 -10.65 -0.08
CA ALA A 66 -3.97 -10.00 0.32
C ALA A 66 -2.71 -10.73 -0.21
N TRP A 67 -2.84 -12.01 -0.58
CA TRP A 67 -1.73 -12.84 -1.03
C TRP A 67 -1.78 -13.03 -2.54
N ASN A 68 -1.00 -12.23 -3.26
CA ASN A 68 -0.69 -12.56 -4.65
C ASN A 68 0.16 -13.84 -4.66
N SER A 69 -0.41 -14.94 -5.16
CA SER A 69 0.21 -16.27 -5.21
C SER A 69 1.50 -16.31 -6.04
N LEU A 70 1.67 -15.35 -6.94
CA LEU A 70 2.83 -15.23 -7.82
C LEU A 70 3.81 -14.13 -7.39
N PHE A 71 3.63 -13.57 -6.19
CA PHE A 71 4.55 -12.59 -5.64
C PHE A 71 5.95 -13.20 -5.46
N MET A 72 6.97 -12.46 -5.91
CA MET A 72 8.37 -12.82 -5.76
C MET A 72 9.11 -11.67 -5.11
N ARG A 73 10.08 -12.00 -4.24
CA ARG A 73 10.87 -10.97 -3.59
C ARG A 73 11.85 -10.33 -4.59
N PRO A 74 12.09 -9.01 -4.52
CA PRO A 74 13.01 -8.32 -5.42
C PRO A 74 14.42 -8.90 -5.45
N ASP A 75 14.95 -9.34 -4.30
CA ASP A 75 16.27 -9.98 -4.20
C ASP A 75 16.35 -11.27 -5.03
N THR A 76 15.28 -12.07 -5.01
CA THR A 76 15.19 -13.33 -5.76
C THR A 76 15.06 -13.07 -7.25
N ILE A 77 14.32 -12.02 -7.64
CA ILE A 77 14.20 -11.58 -9.03
C ILE A 77 15.58 -11.17 -9.57
N VAL A 78 16.29 -10.31 -8.84
CA VAL A 78 17.63 -9.84 -9.19
C VAL A 78 18.61 -11.00 -9.33
N GLU A 79 18.59 -11.96 -8.42
CA GLU A 79 19.44 -13.15 -8.48
C GLU A 79 19.12 -14.04 -9.70
N ASN A 80 17.84 -14.21 -10.03
CA ASN A 80 17.44 -14.97 -11.20
C ASN A 80 17.89 -14.29 -12.50
N VAL A 81 17.66 -12.98 -12.62
CA VAL A 81 18.07 -12.17 -13.78
C VAL A 81 19.59 -12.18 -13.93
N ALA A 82 20.34 -11.98 -12.84
CA ALA A 82 21.80 -12.02 -12.85
C ALA A 82 22.33 -13.36 -13.38
N ARG A 83 21.82 -14.49 -12.86
CA ARG A 83 22.20 -15.83 -13.33
C ARG A 83 21.83 -16.07 -14.78
N LYS A 84 20.64 -15.62 -15.20
CA LYS A 84 20.12 -15.84 -16.55
C LYS A 84 20.95 -15.13 -17.63
N TYR A 85 21.37 -13.90 -17.36
CA TYR A 85 22.11 -13.08 -18.30
C TYR A 85 23.63 -13.12 -18.07
N GLY A 86 24.11 -13.87 -17.07
CA GLY A 86 25.53 -13.98 -16.75
C GLY A 86 26.17 -12.68 -16.26
N VAL A 87 25.36 -11.77 -15.69
CA VAL A 87 25.82 -10.48 -15.15
C VAL A 87 25.94 -10.55 -13.64
N SER A 88 26.83 -9.74 -13.05
CA SER A 88 26.94 -9.68 -11.60
C SER A 88 25.75 -8.91 -10.99
N LYS A 89 25.40 -9.22 -9.74
CA LYS A 89 24.37 -8.47 -9.00
C LYS A 89 24.73 -6.98 -8.87
N SER A 90 26.03 -6.67 -8.76
CA SER A 90 26.53 -5.30 -8.65
C SER A 90 26.28 -4.50 -9.93
N ASP A 91 26.51 -5.11 -11.10
CA ASP A 91 26.27 -4.45 -12.40
C ASP A 91 24.77 -4.26 -12.69
N LEU A 92 23.92 -5.11 -12.11
CA LEU A 92 22.47 -4.96 -12.20
C LEU A 92 21.93 -3.90 -11.24
N LEU A 93 22.56 -3.75 -10.07
CA LEU A 93 22.14 -2.84 -8.99
C LEU A 93 23.02 -1.59 -8.88
N ASP A 94 23.53 -1.12 -10.01
CA ASP A 94 24.31 0.12 -10.04
C ASP A 94 23.45 1.32 -9.61
N ARG A 95 23.92 2.05 -8.60
CA ARG A 95 23.25 3.21 -8.02
C ARG A 95 23.49 4.49 -8.82
N GLU A 96 24.51 4.51 -9.66
CA GLU A 96 24.81 5.64 -10.54
C GLU A 96 24.00 5.58 -11.84
N ALA A 97 23.34 4.45 -12.10
CA ALA A 97 22.49 4.26 -13.28
C ALA A 97 21.09 4.88 -13.08
N ASP A 98 20.69 5.76 -14.00
CA ASP A 98 19.37 6.42 -14.00
C ASP A 98 18.21 5.46 -14.32
N ASP A 99 18.49 4.27 -14.86
CA ASP A 99 17.49 3.31 -15.37
C ASP A 99 17.26 2.09 -14.46
N LEU A 100 17.82 2.09 -13.25
CA LEU A 100 17.76 0.97 -12.31
C LEU A 100 16.31 0.51 -12.04
N ALA A 101 15.40 1.45 -11.77
CA ALA A 101 14.00 1.13 -11.48
C ALA A 101 13.31 0.44 -12.68
N VAL A 102 13.64 0.88 -13.89
CA VAL A 102 13.10 0.33 -15.15
C VAL A 102 13.64 -1.08 -15.38
N ARG A 103 14.95 -1.30 -15.21
CA ARG A 103 15.59 -2.62 -15.34
C ARG A 103 15.00 -3.63 -14.36
N ILE A 104 14.77 -3.22 -13.11
CA ILE A 104 14.18 -4.10 -12.09
C ILE A 104 12.73 -4.44 -12.42
N ALA A 105 11.91 -3.45 -12.82
CA ALA A 105 10.52 -3.71 -13.21
C ALA A 105 10.41 -4.62 -14.44
N LEU A 106 11.28 -4.43 -15.43
CA LEU A 106 11.35 -5.32 -16.60
C LEU A 106 11.78 -6.73 -16.19
N GLY A 107 12.78 -6.85 -15.32
CA GLY A 107 13.20 -8.14 -14.75
C GLY A 107 12.08 -8.84 -14.00
N GLU A 108 11.33 -8.12 -13.16
CA GLU A 108 10.19 -8.65 -12.42
C GLU A 108 9.11 -9.19 -13.36
N THR A 109 8.67 -8.39 -14.34
CA THR A 109 7.64 -8.82 -15.31
C THR A 109 8.09 -10.03 -16.12
N GLN A 110 9.37 -10.07 -16.51
CA GLN A 110 9.96 -11.19 -17.22
C GLN A 110 9.93 -12.46 -16.38
N VAL A 111 10.44 -12.39 -15.14
CA VAL A 111 10.45 -13.56 -14.24
C VAL A 111 9.02 -14.04 -13.98
N ILE A 112 8.07 -13.14 -13.73
CA ILE A 112 6.65 -13.48 -13.55
C ILE A 112 6.10 -14.24 -14.77
N SER A 113 6.35 -13.75 -15.98
CA SER A 113 5.90 -14.38 -17.23
C SER A 113 6.49 -15.79 -17.40
N GLU A 114 7.77 -15.94 -17.08
CA GLU A 114 8.47 -17.24 -17.13
C GLU A 114 7.90 -18.23 -16.13
N THR A 115 7.63 -17.79 -14.89
CA THR A 115 7.02 -18.63 -13.87
C THR A 115 5.61 -19.07 -14.28
N LYS A 116 4.80 -18.17 -14.86
CA LYS A 116 3.48 -18.54 -15.41
C LYS A 116 3.60 -19.60 -16.50
N ASN A 117 4.55 -19.43 -17.42
CA ASN A 117 4.75 -20.38 -18.51
C ASN A 117 5.26 -21.73 -18.00
N ALA A 118 6.13 -21.76 -17.00
CA ALA A 118 6.60 -22.98 -16.36
C ALA A 118 5.45 -23.75 -15.70
N PHE A 119 4.57 -23.04 -14.97
CA PHE A 119 3.37 -23.63 -14.38
C PHE A 119 2.39 -24.18 -15.41
N LYS A 120 2.14 -23.46 -16.51
CA LYS A 120 1.33 -23.97 -17.62
C LYS A 120 1.93 -25.26 -18.21
N LYS A 121 3.25 -25.31 -18.42
CA LYS A 121 3.95 -26.51 -18.92
C LYS A 121 3.87 -27.69 -17.95
N ALA A 122 3.83 -27.42 -16.65
CA ALA A 122 3.66 -28.44 -15.61
C ALA A 122 2.19 -28.89 -15.42
N GLY A 123 1.24 -28.35 -16.21
CA GLY A 123 -0.18 -28.69 -16.11
C GLY A 123 -0.96 -27.93 -15.04
N VAL A 124 -0.37 -26.87 -14.45
CA VAL A 124 -1.03 -26.04 -13.44
C VAL A 124 -1.91 -24.98 -14.12
N ASN A 125 -3.16 -24.85 -13.67
CA ASN A 125 -4.07 -23.82 -14.14
C ASN A 125 -3.73 -22.46 -13.50
N VAL A 126 -3.01 -21.62 -14.24
CA VAL A 126 -2.62 -20.27 -13.81
C VAL A 126 -3.82 -19.32 -13.70
N GLU A 127 -4.88 -19.52 -14.49
CA GLU A 127 -6.07 -18.65 -14.47
C GLU A 127 -6.84 -18.81 -13.16
N ALA A 128 -6.99 -20.05 -12.67
CA ALA A 128 -7.58 -20.32 -11.36
C ALA A 128 -6.80 -19.66 -10.20
N LEU A 129 -5.46 -19.64 -10.29
CA LEU A 129 -4.61 -18.96 -9.30
C LEU A 129 -4.80 -17.44 -9.32
N GLU A 130 -5.00 -16.85 -10.49
CA GLU A 130 -5.30 -15.42 -10.62
C GLU A 130 -6.71 -15.06 -10.17
N GLU A 131 -7.70 -15.92 -10.41
CA GLU A 131 -9.07 -15.73 -9.92
C GLU A 131 -9.18 -15.80 -8.41
N LEU A 132 -8.42 -16.72 -7.79
CA LEU A 132 -8.25 -16.79 -6.35
C LEU A 132 -7.65 -15.50 -5.79
N ALA A 133 -6.57 -15.00 -6.41
CA ALA A 133 -5.95 -13.75 -6.01
C ALA A 133 -6.89 -12.53 -6.17
N LYS A 134 -7.81 -12.57 -7.14
CA LYS A 134 -8.85 -11.54 -7.36
C LYS A 134 -10.04 -11.69 -6.41
N GLY A 135 -10.12 -12.76 -5.61
CA GLY A 135 -11.23 -13.06 -4.71
C GLY A 135 -12.55 -13.32 -5.43
N LYS A 136 -12.51 -13.96 -6.61
CA LYS A 136 -13.72 -14.33 -7.37
C LYS A 136 -14.34 -15.66 -6.97
N VAL A 137 -13.75 -16.37 -6.00
CA VAL A 137 -14.13 -17.75 -5.66
C VAL A 137 -15.50 -17.84 -4.95
N ASP A 138 -15.98 -16.75 -4.35
CA ASP A 138 -17.28 -16.73 -3.68
C ASP A 138 -18.48 -16.69 -4.64
N ALA A 139 -18.29 -16.30 -5.91
CA ALA A 139 -19.38 -16.21 -6.88
C ALA A 139 -19.86 -17.57 -7.43
N LEU A 140 -19.14 -18.66 -7.19
CA LEU A 140 -19.49 -20.01 -7.67
C LEU A 140 -20.32 -20.82 -6.64
N LYS A 141 -20.45 -20.35 -5.40
CA LYS A 141 -21.24 -21.04 -4.35
C LYS A 141 -22.69 -20.56 -4.26
N GLU A 142 -23.04 -19.39 -4.80
CA GLU A 142 -24.41 -18.85 -4.73
C GLU A 142 -25.37 -19.38 -5.82
N VAL A 143 -24.88 -20.11 -6.83
CA VAL A 143 -25.72 -20.59 -7.95
C VAL A 143 -26.14 -22.07 -7.77
N THR A 144 -25.81 -22.69 -6.64
CA THR A 144 -26.33 -24.04 -6.29
C THR A 144 -26.99 -24.03 -4.92
N MET A 145 -28.19 -23.45 -4.86
CA MET A 145 -29.26 -23.85 -3.95
C MET A 145 -30.60 -23.77 -4.68
#